data_AF-A0A3G4V8J3-F1
#
_entry.id   AF-A0A3G4V8J3-F1
#
_cell.length_a   1.000
_cell.length_b   1.000
_cell.length_c   1.000
_cell.angle_alpha   90.00
_cell.angle_beta   90.00
_cell.angle_gamma   90.00
#
_symmetry.space_group_name_H-M   'P 1'
#
loop_
_entity.id
_entity.type
_entity.pdbx_description
1 polymer ?
#
loop_
_entity_poly.entity_id
_entity_poly.type
_entity_poly.pdbx_seq_one_letter_code
_entity_poly.pdbx_strand_id
1 'polypeptide(L)'
;MSTLQAIPTQHGIDILNSELKNTVTKYRLIGALTHDAPSESLHSFYENTIETSYYDDNGVLTFILNLPIEQHFDEYLHQIHVLDSNNQSVIECSTPKVALPKGIGGMVTLKAAISGEAGQVIFKHSEFVTETELNELHLAPIKAALANMVGMIGEFHHSGNKPAWIDLKGGELSRVTDKLLWDYAEAAGMVIAQATKDLDPIAHAMKFGDGDGTTTFTLPNHHLGHFTRGTPSEVNHGETQGDAIRNITGAINLRFNGNADNPSGAFNVGPFSNIERLAIDLGNSNPYDVYSFDASRVVPTAAENRPKTANLSIKIHRGWM
;
A
#
# COMPACT_ATOMS: atom_id res chain seq x y z
N MET A 1 -15.91 10.00 19.43
CA MET A 1 -17.10 9.17 19.70
C MET A 1 -16.83 8.32 20.92
N SER A 2 -17.67 8.39 21.93
CA SER A 2 -17.63 7.48 23.08
C SER A 2 -18.32 6.16 22.67
N THR A 3 -17.52 5.13 22.37
CA THR A 3 -18.02 3.78 22.16
C THR A 3 -18.32 3.14 23.51
N LEU A 4 -19.54 2.65 23.70
CA LEU A 4 -19.90 1.90 24.90
C LEU A 4 -19.99 0.42 24.56
N GLN A 5 -19.32 -0.41 25.35
CA GLN A 5 -19.46 -1.86 25.27
C GLN A 5 -20.74 -2.25 25.99
N ALA A 6 -21.65 -2.86 25.25
CA ALA A 6 -22.95 -3.23 25.74
C ALA A 6 -23.03 -4.75 25.91
N ILE A 7 -23.62 -5.19 27.03
CA ILE A 7 -23.76 -6.61 27.35
C ILE A 7 -25.18 -7.04 26.94
N PRO A 8 -25.33 -7.98 25.99
CA PRO A 8 -26.64 -8.53 25.67
C PRO A 8 -27.23 -9.29 26.87
N THR A 9 -28.54 -9.21 27.05
CA THR A 9 -29.26 -10.06 28.01
C THR A 9 -29.34 -11.49 27.47
N GLN A 10 -29.67 -12.48 28.29
CA GLN A 10 -29.83 -13.87 27.80
C GLN A 10 -30.89 -13.96 26.68
N HIS A 11 -32.01 -13.25 26.85
CA HIS A 11 -33.04 -13.08 25.81
C HIS A 11 -32.48 -12.36 24.57
N GLY A 12 -31.69 -11.31 24.79
CA GLY A 12 -31.02 -10.58 23.72
C GLY A 12 -30.10 -11.44 22.88
N ILE A 13 -29.34 -12.36 23.48
CA ILE A 13 -28.49 -13.30 22.74
C ILE A 13 -29.32 -14.14 21.77
N ASP A 14 -30.47 -14.65 22.21
CA ASP A 14 -31.35 -15.49 21.38
C ASP A 14 -31.95 -14.68 20.22
N ILE A 15 -32.42 -13.47 20.50
CA ILE A 15 -32.99 -12.57 19.48
C ILE A 15 -31.93 -12.12 18.48
N LEU A 16 -30.77 -11.63 18.96
CA LEU A 16 -29.73 -11.03 18.14
C LEU A 16 -28.98 -12.05 17.26
N ASN A 17 -29.00 -13.33 17.64
CA ASN A 17 -28.47 -14.42 16.80
C ASN A 17 -29.50 -15.01 15.82
N SER A 18 -30.74 -14.52 15.83
CA SER A 18 -31.82 -14.98 14.95
C SER A 18 -32.18 -13.96 13.88
N GLU A 19 -33.11 -14.32 12.99
CA GLU A 19 -33.73 -13.38 12.03
C GLU A 19 -34.53 -12.26 12.71
N LEU A 20 -34.85 -12.40 14.00
CA LEU A 20 -35.58 -11.39 14.77
C LEU A 20 -34.71 -10.17 15.11
N LYS A 21 -33.39 -10.22 14.91
CA LYS A 21 -32.50 -9.07 15.12
C LYS A 21 -32.91 -7.81 14.35
N ASN A 22 -33.54 -7.98 13.19
CA ASN A 22 -34.07 -6.88 12.38
C ASN A 22 -35.23 -6.12 13.06
N THR A 23 -35.83 -6.70 14.11
CA THR A 23 -36.93 -6.09 14.87
C THR A 23 -36.45 -5.20 16.02
N VAL A 24 -35.16 -5.28 16.37
CA VAL A 24 -34.52 -4.54 17.46
C VAL A 24 -34.21 -3.12 16.99
N THR A 25 -35.23 -2.27 16.96
CA THR A 25 -35.17 -0.94 16.31
C THR A 25 -35.38 0.23 17.27
N LYS A 26 -35.51 -0.04 18.57
CA LYS A 26 -35.78 0.98 19.60
C LYS A 26 -34.73 0.97 20.69
N TYR A 27 -34.48 2.14 21.25
CA TYR A 27 -33.71 2.29 22.47
C TYR A 27 -34.50 3.10 23.51
N ARG A 28 -34.11 2.93 24.77
CA ARG A 28 -34.70 3.58 25.94
C ARG A 28 -33.60 4.10 26.84
N LEU A 29 -33.78 5.29 27.38
CA LEU A 29 -32.90 5.89 28.37
C LEU A 29 -33.44 5.60 29.77
N ILE A 30 -32.54 5.12 30.64
CA ILE A 30 -32.82 4.75 32.02
C ILE A 30 -32.01 5.65 32.94
N GLY A 31 -32.66 6.24 33.94
CA GLY A 31 -32.05 7.25 34.78
C GLY A 31 -32.84 7.57 36.04
N ALA A 32 -32.41 8.63 36.71
CA ALA A 32 -33.06 9.17 37.90
C ALA A 32 -32.78 10.67 38.06
N LEU A 33 -33.62 11.36 38.85
CA LEU A 33 -33.48 12.80 39.11
C LEU A 33 -32.23 13.18 39.93
N THR A 34 -31.56 12.19 40.53
CA THR A 34 -30.35 12.42 41.32
C THR A 34 -29.20 11.58 40.79
N HIS A 35 -28.00 12.18 40.79
CA HIS A 35 -26.79 11.55 40.30
C HIS A 35 -26.49 10.20 41.00
N ASP A 36 -26.71 10.09 42.31
CA ASP A 36 -26.38 8.89 43.11
C ASP A 36 -27.58 8.05 43.51
N ALA A 37 -28.63 8.08 42.68
CA ALA A 37 -29.80 7.23 42.84
C ALA A 37 -29.43 5.73 42.85
N PRO A 38 -30.00 4.92 43.76
CA PRO A 38 -29.81 3.47 43.77
C PRO A 38 -30.46 2.83 42.53
N SER A 39 -29.92 1.70 42.07
CA SER A 39 -30.38 1.02 40.85
C SER A 39 -31.88 0.69 40.84
N GLU A 40 -32.48 0.42 41.99
CA GLU A 40 -33.91 0.13 42.13
C GLU A 40 -34.82 1.34 41.88
N SER A 41 -34.27 2.55 41.95
CA SER A 41 -35.01 3.81 41.72
C SER A 41 -34.91 4.32 40.28
N LEU A 42 -34.14 3.62 39.43
CA LEU A 42 -34.00 3.98 38.03
C LEU A 42 -35.29 3.67 37.28
N HIS A 43 -35.68 4.59 36.40
CA HIS A 43 -36.86 4.45 35.58
C HIS A 43 -36.57 4.92 34.15
N SER A 44 -37.45 4.51 33.23
CA SER A 44 -37.41 4.98 31.85
C SER A 44 -37.93 6.40 31.75
N PHE A 45 -37.14 7.30 31.17
CA PHE A 45 -37.56 8.70 30.98
C PHE A 45 -37.62 9.11 29.50
N TYR A 46 -37.11 8.29 28.58
CA TYR A 46 -37.14 8.57 27.15
C TYR A 46 -37.03 7.29 26.31
N GLU A 47 -37.69 7.29 25.14
CA GLU A 47 -37.60 6.25 24.13
C GLU A 47 -37.53 6.86 22.73
N ASN A 48 -36.77 6.24 21.84
CA ASN A 48 -36.73 6.61 20.42
C ASN A 48 -36.26 5.45 19.55
N THR A 49 -36.26 5.64 18.23
CA THR A 49 -35.75 4.68 17.25
C THR A 49 -34.23 4.73 17.14
N ILE A 50 -33.64 3.57 16.88
CA ILE A 50 -32.23 3.43 16.55
C ILE A 50 -32.02 3.92 15.11
N GLU A 51 -30.95 4.67 14.90
CA GLU A 51 -30.64 5.27 13.60
C GLU A 51 -30.22 4.21 12.59
N THR A 52 -29.29 3.33 12.97
CA THR A 52 -28.76 2.26 12.11
C THR A 52 -28.18 1.14 12.96
N SER A 53 -28.26 -0.10 12.45
CA SER A 53 -27.50 -1.23 12.98
C SER A 53 -26.80 -2.00 11.86
N TYR A 54 -25.53 -2.35 12.09
CA TYR A 54 -24.67 -3.07 11.15
C TYR A 54 -23.59 -3.85 11.92
N TYR A 55 -22.95 -4.82 11.27
CA TYR A 55 -21.72 -5.42 11.76
C TYR A 55 -20.52 -4.59 11.30
N ASP A 56 -19.67 -4.15 12.23
CA ASP A 56 -18.48 -3.34 11.92
C ASP A 56 -17.39 -4.16 11.19
N ASP A 57 -16.25 -3.53 10.89
CA ASP A 57 -15.11 -4.17 10.22
C ASP A 57 -14.57 -5.43 10.92
N ASN A 58 -14.81 -5.57 12.22
CA ASN A 58 -14.42 -6.75 12.99
C ASN A 58 -15.55 -7.79 13.07
N GLY A 59 -16.66 -7.56 12.36
CA GLY A 59 -17.85 -8.39 12.42
C GLY A 59 -18.63 -8.24 13.72
N VAL A 60 -18.49 -7.12 14.46
CA VAL A 60 -19.18 -6.90 15.75
C VAL A 60 -20.45 -6.09 15.53
N LEU A 61 -21.57 -6.57 16.09
CA LEU A 61 -22.86 -5.91 15.96
C LEU A 61 -22.86 -4.54 16.65
N THR A 62 -23.13 -3.51 15.86
CA THR A 62 -23.05 -2.11 16.25
C THR A 62 -24.41 -1.43 16.05
N PHE A 63 -24.79 -0.59 17.01
CA PHE A 63 -25.98 0.24 16.97
C PHE A 63 -25.57 1.71 17.08
N ILE A 64 -26.11 2.54 16.19
CA ILE A 64 -25.97 3.99 16.24
C ILE A 64 -27.29 4.58 16.72
N LEU A 65 -27.23 5.36 17.78
CA LEU A 65 -28.38 6.04 18.36
C LEU A 65 -28.09 7.51 18.59
N ASN A 66 -29.13 8.34 18.45
CA ASN A 66 -29.01 9.78 18.55
C ASN A 66 -29.72 10.27 19.81
N LEU A 67 -28.95 10.74 20.80
CA LEU A 67 -29.48 11.39 21.99
C LEU A 67 -29.99 12.79 21.62
N PRO A 68 -31.24 13.15 21.96
CA PRO A 68 -31.83 14.39 21.48
C PRO A 68 -31.15 15.62 22.10
N ILE A 69 -30.66 16.52 21.24
CA ILE A 69 -29.97 17.75 21.67
C ILE A 69 -30.93 18.90 21.99
N GLU A 70 -32.14 18.89 21.42
CA GLU A 70 -33.11 19.98 21.57
C GLU A 70 -33.97 19.87 22.84
N GLN A 71 -33.90 18.72 23.52
CA GLN A 71 -34.69 18.42 24.70
C GLN A 71 -33.85 18.56 25.97
N HIS A 72 -34.46 19.09 27.03
CA HIS A 72 -33.89 19.09 28.38
C HIS A 72 -34.46 17.90 29.15
N PHE A 73 -33.59 17.13 29.80
CA PHE A 73 -33.99 16.10 30.77
C PHE A 73 -33.54 16.52 32.16
N ASP A 74 -34.45 16.39 33.12
CA ASP A 74 -34.17 16.62 34.54
C ASP A 74 -33.42 15.42 35.14
N GLU A 75 -33.50 14.26 34.50
CA GLU A 75 -32.84 13.03 34.89
C GLU A 75 -31.37 12.97 34.47
N TYR A 76 -30.57 12.33 35.31
CA TYR A 76 -29.26 11.82 34.96
C TYR A 76 -29.43 10.50 34.21
N LEU A 77 -28.78 10.37 33.04
CA LEU A 77 -28.67 9.12 32.29
C LEU A 77 -27.73 8.15 33.01
N HIS A 78 -28.20 6.94 33.31
CA HIS A 78 -27.41 5.89 33.96
C HIS A 78 -27.19 4.70 33.03
N GLN A 79 -28.19 4.36 32.21
CA GLN A 79 -28.12 3.23 31.29
C GLN A 79 -28.89 3.52 30.00
N ILE A 80 -28.48 2.86 28.93
CA ILE A 80 -29.20 2.81 27.65
C ILE A 80 -29.61 1.35 27.43
N HIS A 81 -30.90 1.12 27.27
CA HIS A 81 -31.46 -0.18 26.95
C HIS A 81 -31.84 -0.22 25.48
N VAL A 82 -31.55 -1.33 24.81
CA VAL A 82 -32.04 -1.61 23.45
C VAL A 82 -33.16 -2.62 23.56
N LEU A 83 -34.26 -2.41 22.83
CA LEU A 83 -35.50 -3.14 22.99
C LEU A 83 -35.88 -3.92 21.72
N ASP A 84 -36.51 -5.08 21.91
CA ASP A 84 -37.19 -5.81 20.83
C ASP A 84 -38.59 -5.24 20.53
N SER A 85 -39.31 -5.89 19.60
CA SER A 85 -40.68 -5.52 19.22
C SER A 85 -41.73 -5.68 20.33
N ASN A 86 -41.43 -6.46 21.36
CA ASN A 86 -42.27 -6.63 22.56
C ASN A 86 -41.89 -5.65 23.69
N ASN A 87 -40.99 -4.70 23.43
CA ASN A 87 -40.41 -3.77 24.39
C ASN A 87 -39.61 -4.46 25.52
N GLN A 88 -39.08 -5.66 25.28
CA GLN A 88 -38.20 -6.36 26.19
C GLN A 88 -36.74 -5.97 25.93
N SER A 89 -35.96 -5.73 26.99
CA SER A 89 -34.55 -5.36 26.88
C SER A 89 -33.72 -6.51 26.32
N VAL A 90 -33.12 -6.27 25.14
CA VAL A 90 -32.15 -7.18 24.51
C VAL A 90 -30.72 -6.81 24.86
N ILE A 91 -30.45 -5.53 25.10
CA ILE A 91 -29.13 -5.04 25.52
C ILE A 91 -29.33 -4.06 26.66
N GLU A 92 -28.52 -4.20 27.69
CA GLU A 92 -28.46 -3.25 28.80
C GLU A 92 -27.04 -2.70 28.88
N CYS A 93 -26.89 -1.41 28.58
CA CYS A 93 -25.60 -0.75 28.56
C CYS A 93 -25.52 0.28 29.68
N SER A 94 -24.63 0.08 30.64
CA SER A 94 -24.31 1.12 31.63
C SER A 94 -23.56 2.27 30.96
N THR A 95 -23.92 3.50 31.32
CA THR A 95 -23.24 4.71 30.86
C THR A 95 -22.56 5.40 32.04
N PRO A 96 -21.58 6.28 31.79
CA PRO A 96 -21.27 7.33 32.75
C PRO A 96 -22.56 8.09 33.11
N LYS A 97 -22.68 8.50 34.38
CA LYS A 97 -23.81 9.29 34.86
C LYS A 97 -23.74 10.68 34.27
N VAL A 98 -24.65 11.02 33.36
CA VAL A 98 -24.58 12.27 32.58
C VAL A 98 -25.93 12.98 32.63
N ALA A 99 -25.93 14.26 33.00
CA ALA A 99 -27.10 15.11 32.80
C ALA A 99 -27.19 15.49 31.32
N LEU A 100 -28.41 15.48 30.77
CA LEU A 100 -28.68 15.81 29.36
C LEU A 100 -29.53 17.09 29.28
N PRO A 101 -28.99 18.27 29.66
CA PRO A 101 -29.69 19.51 29.43
C PRO A 101 -29.74 19.83 27.93
N LYS A 102 -30.68 20.70 27.53
CA LYS A 102 -30.76 21.21 26.16
C LYS A 102 -29.38 21.67 25.67
N GLY A 103 -28.98 21.18 24.51
CA GLY A 103 -27.68 21.39 23.88
C GLY A 103 -26.67 20.27 24.09
N ILE A 104 -26.93 19.32 25.00
CA ILE A 104 -26.07 18.17 25.29
C ILE A 104 -26.75 16.88 24.81
N GLY A 105 -26.15 16.22 23.81
CA GLY A 105 -26.62 14.97 23.24
C GLY A 105 -25.76 14.56 22.03
N GLY A 106 -26.39 13.98 21.01
CA GLY A 106 -25.75 13.58 19.76
C GLY A 106 -25.57 12.07 19.63
N MET A 107 -24.69 11.68 18.71
CA MET A 107 -24.51 10.29 18.32
C MET A 107 -23.75 9.47 19.38
N VAL A 108 -24.31 8.32 19.71
CA VAL A 108 -23.71 7.30 20.57
C VAL A 108 -23.66 5.99 19.81
N THR A 109 -22.53 5.29 19.95
CA THR A 109 -22.29 3.98 19.33
C THR A 109 -22.27 2.91 20.43
N LEU A 110 -23.20 1.96 20.36
CA LEU A 110 -23.21 0.77 21.21
C LEU A 110 -22.68 -0.42 20.42
N LYS A 111 -21.66 -1.11 20.97
CA LYS A 111 -21.16 -2.37 20.40
C LYS A 111 -21.60 -3.52 21.27
N ALA A 112 -22.39 -4.42 20.70
CA ALA A 112 -22.82 -5.67 21.33
C ALA A 112 -21.86 -6.79 20.91
N ALA A 113 -21.44 -7.63 21.86
CA ALA A 113 -20.55 -8.77 21.59
C ALA A 113 -21.26 -9.92 20.85
N ILE A 114 -21.84 -9.63 19.68
CA ILE A 114 -22.48 -10.56 18.76
C ILE A 114 -21.74 -10.48 17.43
N SER A 115 -21.29 -11.63 16.95
CA SER A 115 -20.52 -11.73 15.70
C SER A 115 -21.40 -11.95 14.48
N GLY A 116 -20.97 -11.45 13.33
CA GLY A 116 -21.62 -11.65 12.05
C GLY A 116 -20.69 -11.31 10.88
N GLU A 117 -21.28 -11.15 9.70
CA GLU A 117 -20.54 -10.80 8.48
C GLU A 117 -20.16 -9.31 8.52
N ALA A 118 -18.86 -9.02 8.53
CA ALA A 118 -18.36 -7.64 8.53
C ALA A 118 -18.95 -6.86 7.36
N GLY A 119 -19.50 -5.69 7.67
CA GLY A 119 -20.14 -4.81 6.69
C GLY A 119 -21.60 -5.16 6.37
N GLN A 120 -22.20 -6.18 6.98
CA GLN A 120 -23.62 -6.45 6.78
C GLN A 120 -24.47 -5.43 7.56
N VAL A 121 -25.35 -4.72 6.84
CA VAL A 121 -26.36 -3.83 7.43
C VAL A 121 -27.59 -4.65 7.86
N ILE A 122 -28.03 -4.45 9.11
CA ILE A 122 -29.23 -5.08 9.67
C ILE A 122 -30.45 -4.24 9.31
N PHE A 123 -30.41 -2.95 9.65
CA PHE A 123 -31.42 -1.98 9.26
C PHE A 123 -30.85 -0.56 9.30
N LYS A 124 -31.53 0.33 8.59
CA LYS A 124 -31.22 1.76 8.56
C LYS A 124 -32.52 2.57 8.54
N HIS A 125 -32.65 3.53 9.45
CA HIS A 125 -33.85 4.33 9.58
C HIS A 125 -33.82 5.59 8.70
N SER A 126 -32.67 6.28 8.59
CA SER A 126 -32.55 7.49 7.76
C SER A 126 -31.94 7.22 6.39
N GLU A 127 -32.16 8.14 5.45
CA GLU A 127 -31.54 8.09 4.12
C GLU A 127 -30.07 8.55 4.13
N PHE A 128 -29.59 9.13 5.23
CA PHE A 128 -28.25 9.72 5.32
C PHE A 128 -27.23 8.75 5.90
N VAL A 129 -26.00 8.80 5.39
CA VAL A 129 -24.88 8.02 5.94
C VAL A 129 -24.26 8.78 7.10
N THR A 130 -24.17 8.12 8.26
CA THR A 130 -23.50 8.72 9.41
C THR A 130 -21.97 8.67 9.23
N GLU A 131 -21.23 9.55 9.89
CA GLU A 131 -19.75 9.53 9.79
C GLU A 131 -19.15 8.18 10.24
N THR A 132 -19.73 7.57 11.28
CA THR A 132 -19.32 6.25 11.76
C THR A 132 -19.54 5.18 10.70
N GLU A 133 -20.73 5.16 10.10
CA GLU A 133 -21.08 4.24 9.01
C GLU A 133 -20.16 4.47 7.80
N LEU A 134 -19.92 5.72 7.41
CA LEU A 134 -19.00 6.03 6.32
C LEU A 134 -17.62 5.44 6.59
N ASN A 135 -17.09 5.59 7.80
CA ASN A 135 -15.74 5.15 8.15
C ASN A 135 -15.62 3.62 8.34
N GLU A 136 -16.54 3.01 9.08
CA GLU A 136 -16.49 1.60 9.51
C GLU A 136 -17.17 0.63 8.53
N LEU A 137 -17.99 1.11 7.58
CA LEU A 137 -18.71 0.24 6.65
C LEU A 137 -18.29 0.52 5.20
N HIS A 138 -18.32 1.78 4.78
CA HIS A 138 -18.16 2.13 3.37
C HIS A 138 -16.70 2.37 2.99
N LEU A 139 -15.95 3.09 3.81
CA LEU A 139 -14.55 3.42 3.52
C LEU A 139 -13.57 2.32 3.91
N ALA A 140 -13.89 1.50 4.89
CA ALA A 140 -13.02 0.42 5.34
C ALA A 140 -12.62 -0.58 4.24
N PRO A 141 -13.54 -1.15 3.44
CA PRO A 141 -13.16 -2.04 2.34
C PRO A 141 -12.34 -1.32 1.27
N ILE A 142 -12.62 -0.03 1.03
CA ILE A 142 -11.86 0.80 0.09
C ILE A 142 -10.43 1.03 0.62
N LYS A 143 -10.27 1.36 1.91
CA LYS A 143 -8.96 1.52 2.56
C LYS A 143 -8.17 0.21 2.50
N ALA A 144 -8.81 -0.92 2.77
CA ALA A 144 -8.17 -2.24 2.65
C ALA A 144 -7.72 -2.54 1.22
N ALA A 145 -8.57 -2.26 0.22
CA ALA A 145 -8.21 -2.43 -1.18
C ALA A 145 -7.05 -1.51 -1.61
N LEU A 146 -7.03 -0.27 -1.14
CA LEU A 146 -5.95 0.68 -1.42
C LEU A 146 -4.65 0.35 -0.69
N ALA A 147 -4.73 -0.26 0.50
CA ALA A 147 -3.57 -0.77 1.22
C ALA A 147 -2.86 -1.88 0.43
N ASN A 148 -3.61 -2.73 -0.27
CA ASN A 148 -3.05 -3.77 -1.15
C ASN A 148 -2.30 -3.21 -2.36
N MET A 149 -2.47 -1.91 -2.69
CA MET A 149 -1.72 -1.27 -3.76
C MET A 149 -0.37 -0.74 -3.30
N VAL A 150 -0.13 -0.58 -2.00
CA VAL A 150 1.14 -0.03 -1.48
C VAL A 150 2.31 -0.89 -1.98
N GLY A 151 3.34 -0.22 -2.49
CA GLY A 151 4.50 -0.90 -3.07
C GLY A 151 4.35 -1.31 -4.54
N MET A 152 3.15 -1.19 -5.13
CA MET A 152 2.94 -1.42 -6.55
C MET A 152 3.77 -0.42 -7.37
N ILE A 153 4.52 -0.92 -8.34
CA ILE A 153 5.30 -0.13 -9.28
C ILE A 153 4.55 -0.05 -10.61
N GLY A 154 4.41 1.16 -11.15
CA GLY A 154 3.69 1.42 -12.40
C GLY A 154 4.43 2.37 -13.33
N GLU A 155 4.17 2.22 -14.63
CA GLU A 155 4.67 3.08 -15.70
C GLU A 155 3.64 4.16 -16.06
N PHE A 156 4.09 5.40 -16.23
CA PHE A 156 3.23 6.54 -16.46
C PHE A 156 3.70 7.38 -17.65
N HIS A 157 2.79 7.65 -18.57
CA HIS A 157 3.00 8.61 -19.67
C HIS A 157 3.12 10.05 -19.17
N HIS A 158 2.50 10.37 -18.03
CA HIS A 158 2.62 11.69 -17.40
C HIS A 158 3.80 11.74 -16.43
N SER A 159 4.71 12.70 -16.65
CA SER A 159 5.92 12.86 -15.85
C SER A 159 5.75 13.70 -14.58
N GLY A 160 4.64 14.42 -14.44
CA GLY A 160 4.38 15.26 -13.28
C GLY A 160 3.87 14.49 -12.07
N ASN A 161 3.40 15.25 -11.08
CA ASN A 161 2.87 14.69 -9.85
C ASN A 161 1.60 13.86 -10.14
N LYS A 162 1.50 12.70 -9.49
CA LYS A 162 0.30 11.88 -9.49
C LYS A 162 -0.06 11.55 -8.04
N PRO A 163 -1.26 11.91 -7.55
CA PRO A 163 -1.66 11.65 -6.17
C PRO A 163 -1.48 10.17 -5.78
N ALA A 164 -0.97 9.93 -4.57
CA ALA A 164 -0.62 8.60 -4.03
C ALA A 164 0.51 7.83 -4.77
N TRP A 165 1.17 8.43 -5.76
CA TRP A 165 2.29 7.81 -6.47
C TRP A 165 3.56 8.67 -6.36
N ILE A 166 4.69 8.04 -6.04
CA ILE A 166 5.99 8.72 -5.89
C ILE A 166 6.97 8.22 -6.95
N ASP A 167 7.75 9.13 -7.52
CA ASP A 167 8.77 8.77 -8.50
C ASP A 167 9.86 7.87 -7.90
N LEU A 168 10.18 6.77 -8.57
CA LEU A 168 11.28 5.88 -8.19
C LEU A 168 12.62 6.40 -8.71
N LYS A 169 13.03 7.57 -8.22
CA LYS A 169 14.27 8.29 -8.57
C LYS A 169 15.33 8.24 -7.46
N GLY A 170 15.19 7.36 -6.48
CA GLY A 170 16.10 7.33 -5.33
C GLY A 170 15.82 8.37 -4.24
N GLY A 171 14.72 9.11 -4.35
CA GLY A 171 14.40 10.20 -3.41
C GLY A 171 14.21 9.73 -1.97
N GLU A 172 14.46 10.64 -1.02
CA GLU A 172 14.24 10.43 0.40
C GLU A 172 12.81 10.81 0.81
N LEU A 173 12.20 9.99 1.67
CA LEU A 173 10.86 10.16 2.22
C LEU A 173 10.86 10.04 3.75
N SER A 174 9.81 10.57 4.38
CA SER A 174 9.61 10.48 5.83
C SER A 174 8.95 9.16 6.21
N ARG A 175 9.49 8.44 7.20
CA ARG A 175 8.84 7.25 7.77
C ARG A 175 7.51 7.53 8.47
N VAL A 176 7.26 8.79 8.84
CA VAL A 176 5.98 9.20 9.45
C VAL A 176 4.94 9.51 8.38
N THR A 177 5.29 10.34 7.39
CA THR A 177 4.36 10.74 6.32
C THR A 177 4.13 9.62 5.31
N ASP A 178 5.10 8.74 5.10
CA ASP A 178 5.05 7.64 4.15
C ASP A 178 5.05 6.28 4.87
N LYS A 179 4.47 6.24 6.09
CA LYS A 179 4.50 5.06 6.97
C LYS A 179 4.03 3.77 6.29
N LEU A 180 2.94 3.81 5.52
CA LEU A 180 2.45 2.62 4.84
C LEU A 180 3.49 2.05 3.86
N LEU A 181 4.17 2.91 3.10
CA LEU A 181 5.21 2.49 2.16
C LEU A 181 6.46 2.01 2.89
N TRP A 182 6.81 2.64 4.01
CA TRP A 182 7.91 2.20 4.86
C TRP A 182 7.64 0.81 5.46
N ASP A 183 6.47 0.61 6.08
CA ASP A 183 6.06 -0.68 6.64
C ASP A 183 6.05 -1.78 5.57
N TYR A 184 5.60 -1.45 4.35
CA TYR A 184 5.70 -2.35 3.20
C TYR A 184 7.15 -2.70 2.86
N ALA A 185 8.05 -1.72 2.79
CA ALA A 185 9.45 -1.94 2.43
C ALA A 185 10.14 -2.87 3.44
N GLU A 186 9.86 -2.68 4.74
CA GLU A 186 10.35 -3.54 5.82
C GLU A 186 9.76 -4.96 5.70
N ALA A 187 8.44 -5.08 5.59
CA ALA A 187 7.76 -6.37 5.48
C ALA A 187 8.19 -7.17 4.24
N ALA A 188 8.49 -6.48 3.14
CA ALA A 188 9.00 -7.08 1.91
C ALA A 188 10.48 -7.52 1.98
N GLY A 189 11.21 -7.16 3.04
CA GLY A 189 12.64 -7.45 3.17
C GLY A 189 13.50 -6.73 2.11
N MET A 190 13.05 -5.56 1.66
CA MET A 190 13.67 -4.80 0.57
C MET A 190 14.52 -3.62 1.04
N VAL A 191 14.59 -3.39 2.35
CA VAL A 191 15.40 -2.35 2.98
C VAL A 191 16.84 -2.84 3.17
N ILE A 192 17.80 -2.00 2.80
CA ILE A 192 19.23 -2.17 3.08
C ILE A 192 19.79 -0.92 3.75
N ALA A 193 20.99 -1.02 4.32
CA ALA A 193 21.69 0.14 4.85
C ALA A 193 21.96 1.16 3.74
N GLN A 194 21.72 2.45 4.04
CA GLN A 194 21.89 3.55 3.09
C GLN A 194 23.33 3.61 2.58
N ALA A 195 24.31 3.41 3.46
CA ALA A 195 25.73 3.36 3.07
C ALA A 195 26.04 2.24 2.06
N THR A 196 25.38 1.08 2.16
CA THR A 196 25.53 -0.01 1.19
C THR A 196 24.93 0.38 -0.15
N LYS A 197 23.74 1.00 -0.13
CA LYS A 197 23.06 1.48 -1.33
C LYS A 197 23.86 2.55 -2.07
N ASP A 198 24.47 3.47 -1.33
CA ASP A 198 25.24 4.58 -1.89
C ASP A 198 26.58 4.12 -2.48
N LEU A 199 27.15 3.01 -1.97
CA LEU A 199 28.39 2.43 -2.47
C LEU A 199 28.24 1.83 -3.87
N ASP A 200 27.09 1.19 -4.14
CA ASP A 200 26.75 0.68 -5.47
C ASP A 200 25.27 0.92 -5.81
N PRO A 201 24.93 2.13 -6.28
CA PRO A 201 23.56 2.50 -6.60
C PRO A 201 22.96 1.66 -7.74
N ILE A 202 23.80 1.12 -8.62
CA ILE A 202 23.36 0.28 -9.75
C ILE A 202 23.00 -1.12 -9.25
N ALA A 203 23.86 -1.75 -8.45
CA ALA A 203 23.58 -3.06 -7.84
C ALA A 203 22.33 -3.03 -6.93
N HIS A 204 22.06 -1.87 -6.32
CA HIS A 204 20.98 -1.70 -5.34
C HIS A 204 19.82 -0.82 -5.82
N ALA A 205 19.68 -0.62 -7.14
CA ALA A 205 18.67 0.25 -7.71
C ALA A 205 17.23 -0.18 -7.37
N MET A 206 16.99 -1.46 -7.07
CA MET A 206 15.67 -1.97 -6.70
C MET A 206 15.39 -1.93 -5.19
N LYS A 207 16.36 -1.53 -4.36
CA LYS A 207 16.27 -1.61 -2.90
C LYS A 207 15.87 -0.27 -2.27
N PHE A 208 15.20 -0.33 -1.13
CA PHE A 208 15.01 0.83 -0.26
C PHE A 208 16.27 1.00 0.59
N GLY A 209 16.67 2.25 0.84
CA GLY A 209 17.70 2.55 1.83
C GLY A 209 17.05 2.97 3.13
N ASP A 210 17.66 2.65 4.27
CA ASP A 210 17.19 3.05 5.60
C ASP A 210 17.37 4.55 5.90
N GLY A 211 17.84 5.36 4.94
CA GLY A 211 17.91 6.82 5.06
C GLY A 211 18.88 7.27 6.15
N ASP A 212 18.41 8.12 7.05
CA ASP A 212 19.15 8.57 8.24
C ASP A 212 19.18 7.54 9.39
N GLY A 213 18.56 6.37 9.18
CA GLY A 213 18.45 5.28 10.15
C GLY A 213 17.32 5.45 11.18
N THR A 214 16.61 6.58 11.20
CA THR A 214 15.59 6.87 12.25
C THR A 214 14.29 7.48 11.71
N THR A 215 14.35 8.54 10.92
CA THR A 215 13.18 9.33 10.50
C THR A 215 12.91 9.28 9.00
N THR A 216 13.91 8.90 8.20
CA THR A 216 13.80 8.87 6.74
C THR A 216 14.10 7.49 6.15
N PHE A 217 13.80 7.34 4.86
CA PHE A 217 14.19 6.19 4.04
C PHE A 217 14.29 6.62 2.58
N THR A 218 15.09 5.94 1.77
CA THR A 218 15.26 6.26 0.34
C THR A 218 14.61 5.22 -0.57
N LEU A 219 13.98 5.67 -1.64
CA LEU A 219 13.27 4.82 -2.60
C LEU A 219 14.20 4.05 -3.54
N PRO A 220 13.75 2.97 -4.16
CA PRO A 220 14.38 2.43 -5.37
C PRO A 220 14.59 3.51 -6.46
N ASN A 221 15.57 3.29 -7.33
CA ASN A 221 15.97 4.22 -8.39
C ASN A 221 15.98 3.54 -9.78
N HIS A 222 14.80 3.48 -10.40
CA HIS A 222 14.66 2.97 -11.77
C HIS A 222 15.25 3.92 -12.83
N HIS A 223 15.50 5.18 -12.48
CA HIS A 223 16.05 6.18 -13.39
C HIS A 223 17.55 5.97 -13.69
N LEU A 224 18.18 4.99 -13.05
CA LEU A 224 19.53 4.53 -13.39
C LEU A 224 19.61 3.67 -14.66
N GLY A 225 18.49 3.49 -15.38
CA GLY A 225 18.46 2.80 -16.68
C GLY A 225 18.08 1.31 -16.61
N HIS A 226 17.54 0.84 -15.49
CA HIS A 226 17.21 -0.56 -15.28
C HIS A 226 15.91 -0.96 -16.01
N PHE A 227 15.97 -2.07 -16.74
CA PHE A 227 14.80 -2.79 -17.24
C PHE A 227 14.35 -3.83 -16.21
N THR A 228 13.05 -4.05 -16.12
CA THR A 228 12.47 -5.06 -15.22
C THR A 228 12.11 -6.34 -15.98
N ARG A 229 12.18 -7.47 -15.26
CA ARG A 229 11.69 -8.77 -15.71
C ARG A 229 11.11 -9.53 -14.52
N GLY A 230 10.33 -10.57 -14.77
CA GLY A 230 9.96 -11.53 -13.73
C GLY A 230 11.21 -12.19 -13.13
N THR A 231 11.24 -12.32 -11.80
CA THR A 231 12.35 -12.97 -11.09
C THR A 231 12.45 -14.44 -11.53
N PRO A 232 13.54 -14.88 -12.17
CA PRO A 232 13.72 -16.27 -12.54
C PRO A 232 14.10 -17.13 -11.32
N SER A 233 14.07 -18.44 -11.47
CA SER A 233 14.59 -19.37 -10.45
C SER A 233 16.04 -19.02 -10.10
N GLU A 234 16.41 -19.18 -8.83
CA GLU A 234 17.78 -18.99 -8.30
C GLU A 234 18.30 -17.54 -8.28
N VAL A 235 17.49 -16.56 -8.67
CA VAL A 235 17.81 -15.12 -8.54
C VAL A 235 16.95 -14.52 -7.44
N ASN A 236 17.55 -13.73 -6.54
CA ASN A 236 16.76 -13.12 -5.47
C ASN A 236 15.92 -11.95 -6.01
N HIS A 237 14.76 -11.75 -5.41
CA HIS A 237 13.92 -10.60 -5.76
C HIS A 237 14.64 -9.28 -5.46
N GLY A 238 14.62 -8.36 -6.43
CA GLY A 238 15.29 -7.08 -6.34
C GLY A 238 16.81 -7.12 -6.61
N GLU A 239 17.37 -8.23 -7.07
CA GLU A 239 18.72 -8.23 -7.64
C GLU A 239 18.73 -7.53 -9.01
N THR A 240 19.76 -6.73 -9.28
CA THR A 240 19.99 -6.12 -10.59
C THR A 240 21.06 -6.88 -11.36
N GLN A 241 21.10 -6.67 -12.67
CA GLN A 241 22.06 -7.31 -13.56
C GLN A 241 22.65 -6.25 -14.49
N GLY A 242 23.95 -6.35 -14.74
CA GLY A 242 24.62 -5.55 -15.77
C GLY A 242 24.11 -5.88 -17.17
N ASP A 243 24.41 -5.01 -18.12
CA ASP A 243 24.11 -5.27 -19.52
C ASP A 243 24.97 -6.43 -20.06
N ALA A 244 24.36 -7.25 -20.91
CA ALA A 244 25.03 -8.36 -21.55
C ALA A 244 24.61 -8.45 -23.01
N ILE A 245 25.59 -8.67 -23.89
CA ILE A 245 25.36 -9.00 -25.30
C ILE A 245 25.60 -10.49 -25.54
N ARG A 246 25.02 -11.02 -26.61
CA ARG A 246 25.41 -12.34 -27.12
C ARG A 246 26.81 -12.29 -27.71
N ASN A 247 27.46 -13.45 -27.79
CA ASN A 247 28.79 -13.57 -28.39
C ASN A 247 28.80 -13.03 -29.83
N ILE A 248 29.86 -12.29 -30.20
CA ILE A 248 30.10 -11.78 -31.55
C ILE A 248 31.29 -12.55 -32.14
N THR A 249 31.05 -13.24 -33.25
CA THR A 249 32.05 -14.10 -33.89
C THR A 249 32.51 -13.53 -35.22
N GLY A 250 33.73 -13.87 -35.61
CA GLY A 250 34.28 -13.64 -36.93
C GLY A 250 35.50 -14.53 -37.17
N ALA A 251 35.97 -14.58 -38.40
CA ALA A 251 37.15 -15.38 -38.75
C ALA A 251 38.09 -14.60 -39.68
N ILE A 252 39.39 -14.84 -39.50
CA ILE A 252 40.47 -14.41 -40.38
C ILE A 252 41.22 -15.67 -40.80
N ASN A 253 41.44 -15.85 -42.11
CA ASN A 253 42.24 -16.95 -42.63
C ASN A 253 43.64 -16.43 -42.98
N LEU A 254 44.65 -16.80 -42.18
CA LEU A 254 46.04 -16.42 -42.42
C LEU A 254 46.70 -17.44 -43.35
N ARG A 255 47.22 -16.97 -44.50
CA ARG A 255 48.07 -17.77 -45.38
C ARG A 255 49.53 -17.40 -45.13
N PHE A 256 50.38 -18.38 -44.81
CA PHE A 256 51.82 -18.17 -44.82
C PHE A 256 52.27 -17.95 -46.27
N ASN A 257 52.80 -16.77 -46.58
CA ASN A 257 53.31 -16.39 -47.92
C ASN A 257 52.26 -15.99 -48.99
N GLY A 258 51.12 -15.41 -48.62
CA GLY A 258 50.19 -14.78 -49.56
C GLY A 258 49.22 -13.81 -48.89
N ASN A 259 48.56 -12.94 -49.66
CA ASN A 259 47.50 -12.05 -49.18
C ASN A 259 46.41 -12.89 -48.49
N ALA A 260 45.85 -12.39 -47.38
CA ALA A 260 44.78 -13.12 -46.71
C ALA A 260 43.45 -13.03 -47.47
N ASP A 261 42.74 -14.16 -47.46
CA ASP A 261 41.40 -14.23 -48.03
C ASP A 261 40.34 -13.86 -46.98
N ASN A 262 39.48 -12.93 -47.39
CA ASN A 262 38.09 -12.74 -46.97
C ASN A 262 37.84 -12.80 -45.45
N PRO A 263 38.23 -11.77 -44.69
CA PRO A 263 37.80 -11.65 -43.29
C PRO A 263 36.26 -11.61 -43.22
N SER A 264 35.70 -12.26 -42.21
CA SER A 264 34.25 -12.42 -42.05
C SER A 264 33.77 -12.08 -40.64
N GLY A 265 32.47 -11.90 -40.48
CA GLY A 265 31.88 -11.50 -39.20
C GLY A 265 32.39 -10.12 -38.79
N ALA A 266 32.80 -9.96 -37.53
CA ALA A 266 33.32 -8.68 -37.02
C ALA A 266 34.74 -8.30 -37.51
N PHE A 267 35.47 -9.19 -38.20
CA PHE A 267 36.81 -8.87 -38.70
C PHE A 267 36.81 -8.28 -40.10
N ASN A 268 37.66 -7.27 -40.31
CA ASN A 268 37.93 -6.67 -41.61
C ASN A 268 39.44 -6.51 -41.83
N VAL A 269 39.85 -6.32 -43.08
CA VAL A 269 41.20 -5.91 -43.48
C VAL A 269 41.17 -4.40 -43.74
N GLY A 270 41.99 -3.67 -42.98
CA GLY A 270 42.24 -2.24 -43.21
C GLY A 270 43.25 -2.02 -44.34
N PRO A 271 43.44 -0.76 -44.79
CA PRO A 271 44.51 -0.45 -45.74
C PRO A 271 45.87 -0.82 -45.16
N PHE A 272 46.82 -1.19 -46.02
CA PHE A 272 48.20 -1.50 -45.63
C PHE A 272 48.76 -0.43 -44.70
N SER A 273 49.22 -0.82 -43.51
CA SER A 273 49.92 0.07 -42.62
C SER A 273 51.42 -0.19 -42.71
N ASN A 274 52.22 0.86 -42.85
CA ASN A 274 53.68 0.78 -42.73
C ASN A 274 54.08 0.68 -41.25
N ILE A 275 53.61 -0.34 -40.54
CA ILE A 275 54.09 -0.61 -39.19
C ILE A 275 55.53 -1.08 -39.34
N GLU A 276 56.46 -0.15 -39.17
CA GLU A 276 57.88 -0.43 -39.08
C GLU A 276 58.11 -1.34 -37.87
N ARG A 277 58.39 -2.62 -38.11
CA ARG A 277 59.17 -3.33 -37.12
C ARG A 277 60.57 -2.72 -37.14
N LEU A 278 61.14 -2.47 -35.96
CA LEU A 278 62.58 -2.39 -35.76
C LEU A 278 63.22 -3.50 -36.62
N ALA A 279 63.85 -3.07 -37.72
CA ALA A 279 64.42 -3.93 -38.73
C ALA A 279 65.53 -4.74 -38.07
N ILE A 280 65.22 -5.95 -37.61
CA ILE A 280 66.25 -6.94 -37.34
C ILE A 280 66.62 -7.51 -38.72
N ASP A 281 67.57 -6.79 -39.35
CA ASP A 281 68.61 -7.29 -40.25
C ASP A 281 68.25 -8.03 -41.55
N LEU A 282 67.14 -7.72 -42.24
CA LEU A 282 66.88 -8.36 -43.55
C LEU A 282 66.32 -7.45 -44.66
N GLY A 283 66.48 -6.13 -44.58
CA GLY A 283 66.42 -5.22 -45.75
C GLY A 283 65.16 -5.22 -46.64
N ASN A 284 64.07 -5.89 -46.24
CA ASN A 284 62.86 -6.04 -47.04
C ASN A 284 61.65 -5.44 -46.32
N SER A 285 61.16 -4.31 -46.81
CA SER A 285 59.91 -3.69 -46.38
C SER A 285 58.73 -4.26 -47.17
N ASN A 286 58.23 -5.42 -46.77
CA ASN A 286 56.97 -5.95 -47.32
C ASN A 286 55.78 -5.30 -46.58
N PRO A 287 54.78 -4.75 -47.28
CA PRO A 287 53.56 -4.26 -46.64
C PRO A 287 52.79 -5.44 -46.02
N TYR A 288 52.24 -5.24 -44.82
CA TYR A 288 51.44 -6.24 -44.10
C TYR A 288 49.95 -5.87 -44.09
N ASP A 289 49.09 -6.88 -44.22
CA ASP A 289 47.65 -6.74 -43.98
C ASP A 289 47.41 -6.44 -42.49
N VAL A 290 46.63 -5.39 -42.20
CA VAL A 290 46.15 -5.11 -40.84
C VAL A 290 44.74 -5.64 -40.70
N TYR A 291 44.54 -6.57 -39.77
CA TYR A 291 43.21 -7.00 -39.39
C TYR A 291 42.71 -6.16 -38.23
N SER A 292 41.47 -5.69 -38.33
CA SER A 292 40.78 -5.02 -37.26
C SER A 292 39.52 -5.77 -36.87
N PHE A 293 39.19 -5.71 -35.59
CA PHE A 293 37.88 -6.09 -35.08
C PHE A 293 36.99 -4.85 -35.03
N ASP A 294 35.82 -4.94 -35.64
CA ASP A 294 34.79 -3.91 -35.60
C ASP A 294 33.41 -4.55 -35.50
N ALA A 295 32.82 -4.52 -34.31
CA ALA A 295 31.49 -5.04 -34.04
C ALA A 295 30.39 -4.32 -34.83
N SER A 296 30.61 -3.05 -35.22
CA SER A 296 29.62 -2.25 -35.97
C SER A 296 29.25 -2.84 -37.32
N ARG A 297 30.10 -3.75 -37.84
CA ARG A 297 29.89 -4.46 -39.09
C ARG A 297 28.81 -5.54 -39.03
N VAL A 298 28.46 -6.01 -37.85
CA VAL A 298 27.45 -7.08 -37.66
C VAL A 298 26.33 -6.70 -36.70
N VAL A 299 26.53 -5.70 -35.85
CA VAL A 299 25.51 -5.19 -34.92
C VAL A 299 25.65 -3.67 -34.75
N PRO A 300 24.56 -2.91 -34.50
CA PRO A 300 24.68 -1.52 -34.09
C PRO A 300 25.46 -1.38 -32.77
N THR A 301 26.33 -0.38 -32.69
CA THR A 301 27.17 -0.14 -31.50
C THR A 301 26.88 1.23 -30.90
N ALA A 302 26.88 1.30 -29.57
CA ALA A 302 26.79 2.52 -28.78
C ALA A 302 27.55 2.32 -27.45
N ALA A 303 27.65 3.37 -26.63
CA ALA A 303 28.26 3.27 -25.30
C ALA A 303 27.46 2.40 -24.30
N GLU A 304 26.18 2.13 -24.59
CA GLU A 304 25.26 1.33 -23.78
C GLU A 304 24.53 0.35 -24.69
N ASN A 305 24.46 -0.92 -24.29
CA ASN A 305 23.68 -1.94 -24.98
C ASN A 305 22.19 -1.83 -24.61
N ARG A 306 21.37 -1.35 -25.56
CA ARG A 306 19.92 -1.25 -25.39
C ARG A 306 19.16 -1.51 -26.69
N PRO A 307 17.95 -2.10 -26.61
CA PRO A 307 17.00 -2.05 -27.72
C PRO A 307 16.49 -0.62 -27.95
N LYS A 308 15.70 -0.41 -28.99
CA LYS A 308 14.96 0.86 -29.17
C LYS A 308 13.95 1.01 -28.03
N THR A 309 13.98 2.14 -27.33
CA THR A 309 13.18 2.38 -26.11
C THR A 309 12.46 3.72 -26.18
N ALA A 310 11.40 3.84 -25.38
CA ALA A 310 10.73 5.11 -25.07
C ALA A 310 10.66 5.24 -23.55
N ASN A 311 10.83 6.47 -23.04
CA ASN A 311 10.93 6.69 -21.60
C ASN A 311 9.57 7.07 -21.01
N LEU A 312 9.18 6.36 -19.96
CA LEU A 312 8.01 6.65 -19.12
C LEU A 312 8.49 6.95 -17.70
N SER A 313 7.65 7.62 -16.91
CA SER A 313 7.92 7.81 -15.48
C SER A 313 7.55 6.54 -14.73
N ILE A 314 8.49 6.04 -13.93
CA ILE A 314 8.27 4.88 -13.07
C ILE A 314 7.95 5.39 -11.66
N LYS A 315 6.81 4.98 -11.12
CA LYS A 315 6.35 5.42 -9.80
C LYS A 315 5.94 4.24 -8.94
N ILE A 316 6.02 4.41 -7.63
CA ILE A 316 5.53 3.48 -6.62
C ILE A 316 4.34 4.05 -5.89
N HIS A 317 3.34 3.23 -5.61
CA HIS A 317 2.17 3.65 -4.86
C HIS A 317 2.53 3.70 -3.36
N ARG A 318 2.39 4.89 -2.75
CA ARG A 318 2.73 5.11 -1.33
C ARG A 318 1.61 4.76 -0.35
N GLY A 319 0.41 4.50 -0.85
CA GLY A 319 -0.81 4.39 -0.06
C GLY A 319 -1.58 5.71 0.01
N TRP A 320 -2.82 5.62 0.48
CA TRP A 320 -3.65 6.78 0.80
C TRP A 320 -3.66 6.92 2.32
N MET A 321 -3.38 8.11 2.83
CA MET A 321 -3.74 8.52 4.18
C MET A 321 -4.92 9.46 4.11
#